data_AF-A0A0P1A8T4-F1
#
_entry.id   AF-A0A0P1A8T4-F1
#
_cell.length_a   1.000
_cell.length_b   1.000
_cell.length_c   1.000
_cell.angle_alpha   90.00
_cell.angle_beta   90.00
_cell.angle_gamma   90.00
#
_symmetry.space_group_name_H-M   'P 1'
#
loop_
_entity.id
_entity.type
_entity.pdbx_description
1 polymer ?
#
loop_
_entity_poly.entity_id
_entity_poly.type
_entity_poly.pdbx_seq_one_letter_code
_entity_poly.pdbx_strand_id
1 'polypeptide(L)'
;MTLVFLGNSALRRVSKSVADVRAPAVRRLFEELEKEVRVEAGVGIAAPQLAHNLQATTRDFEGCLSVPGYQGIVRRANMIRVQYDDLKGRKIQKTLNDFPARIFQHELDHLNGVMYLDRMEVGSLIHNEEFEAMEWLDVQKLLLQDPPAIPPLVNATNE
;
A
#
# COMPACT_ATOMS: atom_id res chain seq x y z
N MET A 1 7.30 -5.79 22.85
CA MET A 1 5.84 -5.61 22.97
C MET A 1 5.17 -6.94 22.68
N THR A 2 3.92 -7.13 23.10
CA THR A 2 3.24 -8.44 23.03
C THR A 2 2.16 -8.42 21.95
N LEU A 3 2.03 -9.52 21.22
CA LEU A 3 0.92 -9.77 20.31
C LEU A 3 -0.42 -9.50 21.00
N VAL A 4 -1.32 -8.81 20.29
CA VAL A 4 -2.70 -8.60 20.75
C VAL A 4 -3.64 -9.58 20.07
N PHE A 5 -4.61 -10.08 20.83
CA PHE A 5 -5.56 -11.08 20.40
C PHE A 5 -6.96 -10.49 20.18
N LEU A 6 -7.86 -11.31 19.62
CA LEU A 6 -9.26 -10.97 19.41
C LEU A 6 -9.88 -10.38 20.69
N GLY A 7 -10.58 -9.25 20.55
CA GLY A 7 -11.11 -8.46 21.67
C GLY A 7 -10.31 -7.20 21.96
N ASN A 8 -9.06 -7.11 21.49
CA ASN A 8 -8.29 -5.86 21.56
C ASN A 8 -8.80 -4.84 20.53
N SER A 9 -9.08 -3.61 20.97
CA SER A 9 -9.60 -2.54 20.11
C SER A 9 -8.66 -2.13 18.98
N ALA A 10 -7.35 -2.33 19.10
CA ALA A 10 -6.38 -2.03 18.05
C ALA A 10 -6.68 -2.81 16.76
N LEU A 11 -7.17 -4.05 16.87
CA LEU A 11 -7.53 -4.90 15.73
C LEU A 11 -8.83 -4.45 15.02
N ARG A 12 -9.54 -3.44 15.56
CA ARG A 12 -10.81 -2.93 15.00
C ARG A 12 -10.76 -1.45 14.62
N ARG A 13 -9.67 -0.75 14.90
CA ARG A 13 -9.48 0.65 14.51
C ARG A 13 -8.78 0.73 13.17
N VAL A 14 -9.26 1.62 12.30
CA VAL A 14 -8.56 1.96 11.05
C VAL A 14 -7.19 2.55 11.42
N SER A 15 -6.12 1.98 10.87
CA SER A 15 -4.76 2.45 11.07
C SER A 15 -4.53 3.80 10.41
N LYS A 16 -3.73 4.66 11.06
CA LYS A 16 -3.35 5.96 10.50
C LYS A 16 -2.18 5.80 9.54
N SER A 17 -2.19 6.54 8.43
CA SER A 17 -1.03 6.61 7.53
C SER A 17 0.19 7.16 8.26
N VAL A 18 1.35 6.54 8.03
CA VAL A 18 2.64 7.05 8.49
C VAL A 18 3.11 8.14 7.52
N ALA A 19 3.54 9.29 8.04
CA ALA A 19 3.97 10.43 7.23
C ALA A 19 5.36 10.22 6.58
N ASP A 20 6.32 9.67 7.33
CA ASP A 20 7.65 9.32 6.81
C ASP A 20 8.00 7.88 7.17
N VAL A 21 7.93 6.99 6.17
CA VAL A 21 8.26 5.57 6.35
C VAL A 21 9.74 5.32 6.66
N ARG A 22 10.61 6.31 6.43
CA ARG A 22 12.06 6.21 6.70
C ARG A 22 12.42 6.61 8.12
N ALA A 23 11.48 7.17 8.88
CA ALA A 23 11.70 7.63 10.24
C ALA A 23 12.23 6.49 11.13
N PRO A 24 13.19 6.75 12.05
CA PRO A 24 13.78 5.71 12.90
C PRO A 24 12.76 4.89 13.71
N ALA A 25 11.66 5.51 14.14
CA ALA A 25 10.59 4.83 14.85
C ALA A 25 9.86 3.79 13.98
N VAL A 26 9.71 4.07 12.68
CA VAL A 26 9.06 3.17 11.72
C VAL A 26 9.97 2.00 11.39
N ARG A 27 11.28 2.26 11.25
CA ARG A 27 12.28 1.18 11.08
C ARG A 27 12.27 0.20 12.25
N ARG A 28 12.26 0.72 13.49
CA ARG A 28 12.15 -0.12 14.69
C ARG A 28 10.86 -0.95 14.69
N LEU A 29 9.73 -0.36 14.31
CA LEU A 29 8.47 -1.10 14.19
C LEU A 29 8.57 -2.23 13.16
N PHE A 30 9.22 -2.01 12.01
CA PHE A 30 9.44 -3.06 11.02
C PHE A 30 10.31 -4.21 11.55
N GLU A 31 11.41 -3.89 12.25
CA GLU A 31 12.26 -4.89 12.89
C GLU A 31 11.50 -5.73 13.92
N GLU A 32 10.62 -5.09 14.70
CA GLU A 32 9.74 -5.77 15.66
C GLU A 32 8.73 -6.69 14.95
N LEU A 33 8.06 -6.20 13.92
CA LEU A 33 7.13 -7.01 13.11
C LEU A 33 7.83 -8.22 12.50
N GLU A 34 9.01 -8.05 11.90
CA GLU A 34 9.79 -9.16 11.35
C GLU A 34 10.18 -10.18 12.41
N LYS A 35 10.60 -9.71 13.58
CA LYS A 35 10.98 -10.58 14.69
C LYS A 35 9.79 -11.45 15.11
N GLU A 36 8.62 -10.84 15.30
CA GLU A 36 7.42 -11.58 15.73
C GLU A 36 6.97 -12.60 14.69
N VAL A 37 7.00 -12.27 13.39
CA VAL A 37 6.73 -13.24 12.32
C VAL A 37 7.68 -14.44 12.40
N ARG A 38 8.96 -14.21 12.67
CA ARG A 38 9.96 -15.29 12.79
C ARG A 38 9.71 -16.14 14.04
N VAL A 39 9.42 -15.51 15.19
CA VAL A 39 9.16 -16.19 16.47
C VAL A 39 7.94 -17.08 16.37
N GLU A 40 6.85 -16.59 15.78
CA GLU A 40 5.60 -17.34 15.63
C GLU A 40 5.58 -18.28 14.43
N ALA A 41 6.69 -18.39 13.67
CA ALA A 41 6.74 -19.09 12.38
C ALA A 41 5.61 -18.68 11.42
N GLY A 42 5.19 -17.42 11.48
CA GLY A 42 4.11 -16.86 10.67
C GLY A 42 4.55 -16.51 9.24
N VAL A 43 3.57 -16.21 8.39
CA VAL A 43 3.80 -15.77 6.99
C VAL A 43 3.71 -14.25 6.82
N GLY A 44 3.07 -13.55 7.76
CA GLY A 44 2.91 -12.11 7.72
C GLY A 44 2.30 -11.57 9.01
N ILE A 45 2.49 -10.28 9.25
CA ILE A 45 1.94 -9.55 10.39
C ILE A 45 1.63 -8.11 9.98
N ALA A 46 0.62 -7.51 10.59
CA ALA A 46 0.29 -6.10 10.46
C ALA A 46 0.54 -5.36 11.78
N ALA A 47 0.92 -4.09 11.71
CA ALA A 47 1.20 -3.26 12.88
C ALA A 47 0.10 -3.30 13.99
N PRO A 48 -1.21 -3.36 13.68
CA PRO A 48 -2.26 -3.48 14.70
C PRO A 48 -2.17 -4.76 15.55
N GLN A 49 -1.56 -5.83 15.05
CA GLN A 49 -1.33 -7.06 15.82
C GLN A 49 -0.27 -6.90 16.91
N LEU A 50 0.52 -5.81 16.86
CA LEU A 50 1.41 -5.36 17.93
C LEU A 50 0.89 -4.09 18.63
N ALA A 51 -0.42 -3.84 18.55
CA ALA A 51 -1.09 -2.64 19.09
C ALA A 51 -0.67 -1.30 18.47
N HIS A 52 -0.02 -1.32 17.30
CA HIS A 52 0.33 -0.12 16.55
C HIS A 52 -0.68 0.11 15.41
N ASN A 53 -1.65 1.01 15.61
CA ASN A 53 -2.61 1.41 14.57
C ASN A 53 -1.97 2.35 13.52
N LEU A 54 -0.95 1.85 12.84
CA LEU A 54 -0.18 2.55 11.82
C LEU A 54 -0.21 1.79 10.50
N GLN A 55 -0.17 2.53 9.40
CA GLN A 55 -0.10 2.03 8.03
C GLN A 55 1.12 2.67 7.37
N ALA A 56 2.21 1.91 7.29
CA ALA A 56 3.45 2.34 6.66
C ALA A 56 3.43 2.00 5.16
N THR A 57 2.94 2.94 4.36
CA THR A 57 2.79 2.79 2.91
C THR A 57 3.44 3.94 2.17
N THR A 58 3.85 3.71 0.92
CA THR A 58 4.31 4.75 0.01
C THR A 58 3.27 4.97 -1.10
N ARG A 59 3.18 6.23 -1.56
CA ARG A 59 2.36 6.63 -2.71
C ARG A 59 3.25 6.66 -3.94
N ASP A 60 2.73 6.13 -5.04
CA ASP A 60 3.38 6.22 -6.34
C ASP A 60 2.34 6.00 -7.44
N PHE A 61 2.67 6.40 -8.66
CA PHE A 61 1.86 6.11 -9.82
C PHE A 61 1.95 4.62 -10.20
N GLU A 62 0.81 4.01 -10.48
CA GLU A 62 0.70 2.67 -11.06
C GLU A 62 -0.04 2.78 -12.40
N GLY A 63 0.47 2.07 -13.40
CA GLY A 63 -0.26 1.73 -14.61
C GLY A 63 -0.44 0.20 -14.69
N CYS A 64 -1.23 -0.25 -15.66
CA CYS A 64 -1.44 -1.68 -15.91
C CYS A 64 -1.52 -1.92 -17.42
N LEU A 65 -0.93 -3.01 -17.92
CA LEU A 65 -1.03 -3.38 -19.34
C LEU A 65 -2.49 -3.62 -19.77
N SER A 66 -3.36 -3.98 -18.84
CA SER A 66 -4.80 -4.15 -19.06
C SER A 66 -5.59 -2.84 -19.08
N VAL A 67 -4.96 -1.71 -18.75
CA VAL A 67 -5.54 -0.35 -18.82
C VAL A 67 -4.56 0.57 -19.53
N PRO A 68 -4.42 0.44 -20.86
CA PRO A 68 -3.40 1.16 -21.61
C PRO A 68 -3.67 2.67 -21.58
N GLY A 69 -2.59 3.44 -21.50
CA GLY A 69 -2.63 4.91 -21.62
C GLY A 69 -2.91 5.67 -20.31
N TYR A 70 -3.14 4.99 -19.19
CA TYR A 70 -3.49 5.66 -17.93
C TYR A 70 -2.64 5.20 -16.74
N GLN A 71 -2.46 6.12 -15.80
CA GLN A 71 -1.85 5.87 -14.49
C GLN A 71 -2.70 6.49 -13.38
N GLY A 72 -2.55 5.98 -12.16
CA GLY A 72 -3.17 6.54 -10.97
C GLY A 72 -2.29 6.35 -9.73
N ILE A 73 -2.42 7.24 -8.74
CA ILE A 73 -1.63 7.16 -7.51
C ILE A 73 -2.21 6.07 -6.61
N VAL A 74 -1.40 5.08 -6.24
CA VAL A 74 -1.79 3.95 -5.37
C VAL A 74 -0.89 3.87 -4.14
N ARG A 75 -1.49 3.63 -2.97
CA ARG A 75 -0.76 3.35 -1.72
C ARG A 75 -0.42 1.87 -1.61
N ARG A 76 0.86 1.57 -1.40
CA ARG A 76 1.37 0.19 -1.23
C ARG A 76 2.26 0.08 -0.02
N ALA A 77 2.31 -1.10 0.59
CA ALA A 77 3.31 -1.37 1.61
C ALA A 77 4.71 -1.29 0.95
N ASN A 78 5.64 -0.55 1.57
CA ASN A 78 6.99 -0.40 1.03
C ASN A 78 7.83 -1.67 1.19
N MET A 79 7.44 -2.55 2.10
CA MET A 79 8.09 -3.82 2.37
C MET A 79 7.03 -4.89 2.60
N ILE A 80 7.21 -6.04 1.97
CA ILE A 80 6.35 -7.21 2.14
C ILE A 80 7.21 -8.47 2.29
N ARG A 81 6.71 -9.44 3.05
CA ARG A 81 7.23 -10.81 3.04
C ARG A 81 6.25 -11.66 2.25
N VAL A 82 6.75 -12.37 1.24
CA VAL A 82 5.93 -13.21 0.36
C VAL A 82 6.34 -14.66 0.51
N GLN A 83 5.36 -15.55 0.36
CA GLN A 83 5.58 -16.98 0.22
C GLN A 83 4.81 -17.48 -1.01
N TYR A 84 5.49 -18.21 -1.88
CA TYR A 84 4.88 -18.82 -3.06
C TYR A 84 5.62 -20.12 -3.41
N ASP A 85 4.97 -20.98 -4.19
CA ASP A 85 5.58 -22.20 -4.71
C ASP A 85 6.22 -21.91 -6.08
N ASP A 86 7.40 -22.43 -6.33
CA ASP A 86 8.00 -22.38 -7.67
C ASP A 86 7.41 -23.45 -8.61
N LEU A 87 7.85 -23.46 -9.88
CA LEU A 87 7.38 -24.45 -10.88
C LEU A 87 7.68 -25.91 -10.50
N LYS A 88 8.52 -26.16 -9.49
CA LYS A 88 8.85 -27.48 -8.96
C LYS A 88 8.11 -27.79 -7.66
N GLY A 89 7.18 -26.92 -7.24
CA GLY A 89 6.43 -27.05 -5.99
C GLY A 89 7.25 -26.73 -4.72
N ARG A 90 8.43 -26.13 -4.86
CA ARG A 90 9.26 -25.76 -3.70
C ARG A 90 8.77 -24.43 -3.14
N LYS A 91 8.60 -24.38 -1.82
CA LYS A 91 8.26 -23.15 -1.09
C LYS A 91 9.43 -22.17 -1.13
N ILE A 92 9.17 -21.00 -1.70
CA ILE A 92 10.06 -19.85 -1.66
C ILE A 92 9.48 -18.83 -0.68
N GLN A 93 10.33 -18.30 0.19
CA GLN A 93 10.04 -17.13 1.02
C GLN A 93 11.02 -16.02 0.69
N LYS A 94 10.52 -14.79 0.51
CA LYS A 94 11.36 -13.63 0.19
C LYS A 94 10.78 -12.35 0.78
N THR A 95 11.67 -11.45 1.22
CA THR A 95 11.31 -10.05 1.52
C THR A 95 11.53 -9.21 0.27
N LEU A 96 10.52 -8.45 -0.13
CA LEU A 96 10.56 -7.50 -1.24
C LEU A 96 10.38 -6.09 -0.69
N ASN A 97 11.08 -5.12 -1.28
CA ASN A 97 11.03 -3.72 -0.89
C ASN A 97 10.77 -2.82 -2.10
N ASP A 98 10.34 -1.59 -1.86
CA ASP A 98 10.20 -0.51 -2.83
C ASP A 98 9.41 -0.96 -4.08
N PHE A 99 9.96 -0.74 -5.28
CA PHE A 99 9.29 -1.04 -6.53
C PHE A 99 8.95 -2.55 -6.73
N PRO A 100 9.86 -3.52 -6.45
CA PRO A 100 9.49 -4.93 -6.44
C PRO A 100 8.33 -5.29 -5.50
N ALA A 101 8.24 -4.67 -4.32
CA ALA A 101 7.11 -4.89 -3.41
C ALA A 101 5.80 -4.38 -4.02
N ARG A 102 5.83 -3.21 -4.68
CA ARG A 102 4.69 -2.62 -5.38
C ARG A 102 4.20 -3.51 -6.51
N ILE A 103 5.09 -3.95 -7.41
CA ILE A 103 4.73 -4.85 -8.51
C ILE A 103 4.09 -6.12 -7.96
N PHE A 104 4.70 -6.76 -6.95
CA PHE A 104 4.14 -8.01 -6.42
C PHE A 104 2.73 -7.81 -5.85
N GLN A 105 2.49 -6.70 -5.13
CA GLN A 105 1.14 -6.37 -4.64
C GLN A 105 0.15 -6.11 -5.79
N HIS A 106 0.59 -5.47 -6.88
CA HIS A 106 -0.22 -5.25 -8.08
C HIS A 106 -0.63 -6.57 -8.75
N GLU A 107 0.33 -7.46 -9.01
CA GLU A 107 0.03 -8.76 -9.62
C GLU A 107 -0.80 -9.65 -8.69
N LEU A 108 -0.59 -9.56 -7.38
CA LEU A 108 -1.41 -10.26 -6.40
C LEU A 108 -2.87 -9.75 -6.41
N ASP A 109 -3.10 -8.46 -6.64
CA ASP A 109 -4.46 -7.93 -6.80
C ASP A 109 -5.17 -8.55 -8.00
N HIS A 110 -4.47 -8.71 -9.14
CA HIS A 110 -5.04 -9.38 -10.31
C HIS A 110 -5.50 -10.82 -9.99
N LEU A 111 -4.76 -11.57 -9.18
CA LEU A 111 -5.18 -12.91 -8.72
C LEU A 111 -6.45 -12.87 -7.86
N ASN A 112 -6.77 -11.73 -7.26
CA ASN A 112 -7.96 -11.50 -6.45
C ASN A 112 -9.07 -10.74 -7.22
N GLY A 113 -8.91 -10.52 -8.53
CA GLY A 113 -9.86 -9.76 -9.34
C GLY A 113 -9.93 -8.28 -8.98
N VAL A 114 -8.89 -7.73 -8.37
CA VAL A 114 -8.75 -6.31 -8.01
C VAL A 114 -7.83 -5.62 -9.02
N MET A 115 -8.23 -4.46 -9.50
CA MET A 115 -7.45 -3.61 -10.40
C MET A 115 -6.83 -2.45 -9.62
N TYR A 116 -5.74 -1.85 -10.14
CA TYR A 116 -5.19 -0.64 -9.53
C TYR A 116 -6.21 0.51 -9.50
N LEU A 117 -7.14 0.55 -10.48
CA LEU A 117 -8.26 1.50 -10.53
C LEU A 117 -9.20 1.41 -9.31
N ASP A 118 -9.31 0.24 -8.69
CA ASP A 118 -10.13 0.04 -7.49
C ASP A 118 -9.43 0.56 -6.22
N ARG A 119 -8.11 0.80 -6.29
CA ARG A 119 -7.27 1.20 -5.15
C ARG A 119 -6.71 2.61 -5.27
N MET A 120 -6.64 3.15 -6.48
CA MET A 120 -6.07 4.45 -6.73
C MET A 120 -6.81 5.54 -5.98
N GLU A 121 -6.08 6.60 -5.66
CA GLU A 121 -6.67 7.77 -5.04
C GLU A 121 -7.63 8.46 -6.01
N VAL A 122 -8.82 8.78 -5.54
CA VAL A 122 -9.82 9.43 -6.37
C VAL A 122 -9.29 10.77 -6.88
N GLY A 123 -9.44 11.02 -8.18
CA GLY A 123 -8.94 12.21 -8.85
C GLY A 123 -7.47 12.15 -9.27
N SER A 124 -6.77 11.03 -9.02
CA SER A 124 -5.37 10.86 -9.43
C SER A 124 -5.18 10.25 -10.83
N LEU A 125 -6.27 9.93 -11.54
CA LEU A 125 -6.19 9.29 -12.86
C LEU A 125 -5.64 10.29 -13.86
N ILE A 126 -4.60 9.91 -14.57
CA ILE A 126 -3.91 10.77 -15.54
C ILE A 126 -3.57 9.98 -16.80
N HIS A 127 -3.67 10.62 -17.97
CA HIS A 127 -3.23 10.02 -19.21
C HIS A 127 -1.70 10.04 -19.31
N ASN A 128 -1.10 9.03 -19.95
CA ASN A 128 0.36 8.90 -20.02
C ASN A 128 1.03 10.13 -20.67
N GLU A 129 0.43 10.73 -21.69
CA GLU A 129 0.97 11.95 -22.32
C GLU A 129 1.01 13.13 -21.34
N GLU A 130 -0.02 13.29 -20.51
CA GLU A 130 -0.07 14.34 -19.49
C GLU A 130 0.93 14.05 -18.37
N PHE A 131 1.06 12.78 -17.97
CA PHE A 131 2.03 12.35 -16.97
C PHE A 131 3.47 12.56 -17.42
N GLU A 132 3.80 12.19 -18.67
CA GLU A 132 5.14 12.37 -19.26
C GLU A 132 5.51 13.85 -19.44
N ALA A 133 4.51 14.73 -19.59
CA ALA A 133 4.70 16.17 -19.65
C ALA A 133 4.87 16.83 -18.27
N MET A 134 4.72 16.10 -17.16
CA MET A 134 4.87 16.66 -15.82
C MET A 134 6.33 16.93 -15.48
N GLU A 135 6.58 18.09 -14.88
CA GLU A 135 7.85 18.37 -14.25
C GLU A 135 8.06 17.48 -13.01
N TRP A 136 9.28 17.00 -12.81
CA TRP A 136 9.64 16.13 -11.69
C TRP A 136 9.19 16.69 -10.32
N LEU A 137 9.30 18.00 -10.14
CA LEU A 137 8.93 18.66 -8.89
C LEU A 137 7.41 18.60 -8.63
N ASP A 138 6.60 18.63 -9.69
CA ASP A 138 5.14 18.55 -9.55
C ASP A 138 4.69 17.13 -9.25
N VAL A 139 5.34 16.13 -9.85
CA VAL A 139 5.18 14.72 -9.45
C VAL A 139 5.50 14.54 -7.96
N GLN A 140 6.63 15.08 -7.49
CA GLN A 140 6.99 15.00 -6.06
C GLN A 140 5.95 15.67 -5.15
N LYS A 141 5.46 16.86 -5.52
CA LYS A 141 4.42 17.54 -4.74
C LYS A 141 3.15 16.69 -4.66
N LEU A 142 2.71 16.12 -5.80
CA LEU A 142 1.53 15.26 -5.85
C LEU A 142 1.70 14.06 -4.91
N LEU A 143 2.86 13.39 -4.93
CA LEU A 143 3.17 12.22 -4.09
C LEU A 143 3.34 12.55 -2.60
N LEU A 144 3.57 13.80 -2.22
CA LEU A 144 3.67 14.24 -0.82
C LEU A 144 2.36 14.77 -0.22
N GLN A 145 1.38 15.15 -1.05
CA GLN A 145 0.10 15.70 -0.60
C GLN A 145 -0.95 14.62 -0.32
N ASP A 146 -1.81 14.77 0.68
CA ASP A 146 -2.95 13.87 0.81
C ASP A 146 -3.93 14.02 -0.37
N PRO A 147 -4.68 12.94 -0.73
CA PRO A 147 -5.65 13.01 -1.81
C PRO A 147 -6.65 14.14 -1.58
N PRO A 148 -7.03 14.87 -2.64
CA PRO A 148 -7.98 15.97 -2.53
C PRO A 148 -9.32 15.44 -2.00
N ALA A 149 -9.95 16.20 -1.09
CA ALA A 149 -11.29 15.89 -0.64
C ALA A 149 -12.25 15.99 -1.85
N ILE A 150 -12.98 14.90 -2.12
CA ILE A 150 -14.03 14.93 -3.13
C ILE A 150 -15.12 15.87 -2.61
N PRO A 151 -15.46 16.95 -3.32
CA PRO A 151 -16.60 17.78 -2.94
C PRO A 151 -17.86 16.91 -2.87
N PRO A 152 -18.78 17.14 -1.91
CA PRO A 152 -20.04 16.41 -1.90
C PRO A 152 -20.72 16.57 -3.25
N LEU A 153 -21.26 15.47 -3.79
CA LEU A 153 -22.11 15.51 -4.98
C LEU A 153 -23.20 16.54 -4.69
N VAL A 154 -23.22 17.63 -5.44
CA VAL A 154 -24.22 18.67 -5.30
C VAL A 154 -25.55 17.98 -5.51
N ASN A 155 -26.38 17.91 -4.46
CA ASN A 155 -27.74 17.39 -4.61
C ASN A 155 -28.38 18.24 -5.70
N ALA A 156 -28.79 17.60 -6.79
CA ALA A 156 -29.69 18.20 -7.76
C ALA A 156 -30.98 18.53 -7.01
N THR A 157 -31.06 19.74 -6.45
CA THR A 157 -32.31 20.30 -5.99
C THR A 157 -33.15 20.49 -7.24
N ASN A 158 -34.18 19.66 -7.35
CA ASN A 158 -35.24 19.74 -8.33
C ASN A 158 -35.78 21.18 -8.38
N GLU A 159 -35.66 21.82 -9.55
CA GLU A 159 -36.60 22.85 -10.01
C GLU A 159 -37.67 22.18 -10.89
#